data_AF-A0A9D6DVT9-F1
#
_entry.id   AF-A0A9D6DVT9-F1
#
_cell.length_a   1.000
_cell.length_b   1.000
_cell.length_c   1.000
_cell.angle_alpha   90.00
_cell.angle_beta   90.00
_cell.angle_gamma   90.00
#
_symmetry.space_group_name_H-M   'P 1'
#
loop_
_entity.id
_entity.type
_entity.pdbx_description
1 polymer ?
#
loop_
_entity_poly.entity_id
_entity_poly.type
_entity_poly.pdbx_seq_one_letter_code
_entity_poly.pdbx_strand_id
1 'polypeptide(L)'
;MSAQNKRTSFLVFCAAAVLAAGLVRPVFAASIVHSKHNLSASGTGSVKAVAESEVCIFCHIPHNANSQAPLWSRYETGRIYIPYTSATMKASAGQPTGASKLCLSCHDGTVAMGMVRSRQTSIPFTGPLTPQTNLGIDLSDDHPVSFTYDSSLTSRNPTLQDPSALTGRVRLDRSSQMQCTSCHDPHNDEFGDFLVINPANSALCTQCHNQPGWAGSPHNLSPKPFSGVPVGQNPPRWGTVAQVGCQACHTPHAAGGKKRLLYFSEEEKNCTSCHDGRTSPKNIAAELNKPSAHPVRLSTGLHDPAENALLRSPRHAECADCHNPHAADDRDAGRLPGSLRSVKGVNAAGEEINPVNFEYELCFRCHADTAAGKTYVNRQFAETNTRLEFDPANASYHPVENIGKNPDVPSLIAPYTASSVMECTSCHNNNAGPNRSGTGPNGPHGSVYAPLLERQMSWSDGLSESPASYALCYKCHDRNNLLDDRSFPSHKKHVQEAKASCLACHDPHGVKDTTHLINFDSTVVTPNAVGRLSFEDLGRFKGRCYLSCHGKDHNPKSY
;
A
#
# COMPACT_ATOMS: atom_id res chain seq x y z
N MET A 1 71.33 38.28 -15.28
CA MET A 1 70.09 37.50 -15.47
C MET A 1 69.30 37.55 -14.16
N SER A 2 68.78 38.74 -13.88
CA SER A 2 67.36 39.16 -13.85
C SER A 2 66.80 39.03 -12.44
N ALA A 3 67.09 40.08 -11.67
CA ALA A 3 66.64 40.28 -10.31
C ALA A 3 65.64 41.45 -10.28
N GLN A 4 64.61 41.27 -9.46
CA GLN A 4 63.90 42.27 -8.66
C GLN A 4 63.24 43.47 -9.38
N ASN A 5 61.93 43.59 -9.17
CA ASN A 5 61.34 44.91 -8.98
C ASN A 5 60.33 44.89 -7.82
N LYS A 6 60.72 45.57 -6.73
CA LYS A 6 59.82 46.03 -5.67
C LYS A 6 59.13 47.30 -6.18
N ARG A 7 57.80 47.41 -6.03
CA ARG A 7 57.15 48.71 -5.79
C ARG A 7 55.98 48.57 -4.82
N THR A 8 56.07 49.42 -3.82
CA THR A 8 55.21 49.65 -2.66
C THR A 8 54.07 50.62 -2.98
N SER A 9 52.90 50.29 -2.43
CA SER A 9 51.96 51.15 -1.70
C SER A 9 50.97 52.10 -2.39
N PHE A 10 49.78 52.11 -1.76
CA PHE A 10 48.81 53.19 -1.50
C PHE A 10 47.44 53.17 -2.21
N LEU A 11 46.39 53.12 -1.35
CA LEU A 11 44.99 53.57 -1.50
C LEU A 11 44.10 52.71 -2.43
N VAL A 12 42.86 52.33 -2.07
CA VAL A 12 41.76 53.13 -1.52
C VAL A 12 40.79 52.22 -0.74
N PHE A 13 40.41 52.62 0.47
CA PHE A 13 39.25 52.12 1.20
C PHE A 13 37.99 52.63 0.49
N CYS A 14 37.28 51.79 -0.26
CA CYS A 14 35.99 52.14 -0.85
C CYS A 14 34.86 51.40 -0.12
N ALA A 15 33.95 52.21 0.39
CA ALA A 15 32.71 51.82 1.02
C ALA A 15 31.82 50.99 0.07
N ALA A 16 31.22 49.94 0.61
CA ALA A 16 29.97 49.38 0.11
C ALA A 16 29.13 48.95 1.31
N ALA A 17 28.42 49.91 1.90
CA ALA A 17 27.26 49.63 2.72
C ALA A 17 26.19 49.01 1.81
N VAL A 18 26.15 47.69 1.75
CA VAL A 18 25.04 46.97 1.14
C VAL A 18 23.84 47.14 2.06
N LEU A 19 22.89 47.98 1.65
CA LEU A 19 21.55 48.01 2.22
C LEU A 19 20.98 46.58 2.16
N ALA A 20 20.96 45.91 3.31
CA ALA A 20 20.02 44.84 3.56
C ALA A 20 18.63 45.47 3.72
N ALA A 21 18.04 45.89 2.59
CA ALA A 21 16.60 46.07 2.52
C ALA A 21 15.98 44.67 2.58
N GLY A 22 15.83 44.17 3.80
CA GLY A 22 14.93 43.05 4.06
C GLY A 22 13.58 43.42 3.47
N LEU A 23 13.17 42.71 2.43
CA LEU A 23 11.78 42.66 1.99
C LEU A 23 10.98 42.08 3.16
N VAL A 24 10.60 42.94 4.10
CA VAL A 24 9.49 42.68 5.01
C VAL A 24 8.28 42.59 4.09
N ARG A 25 7.94 41.37 3.67
CA ARG A 25 6.65 41.11 3.05
C ARG A 25 5.61 41.59 4.05
N PRO A 26 4.77 42.58 3.68
CA PRO A 26 3.80 43.08 4.62
C PRO A 26 2.82 41.95 4.97
N VAL A 27 2.60 41.74 6.26
CA VAL A 27 1.71 40.72 6.84
C VAL A 27 0.25 41.15 6.59
N PHE A 28 -0.19 41.12 5.34
CA PHE A 28 -1.58 41.43 4.96
C PHE A 28 -2.45 40.16 4.83
N ALA A 29 -1.89 38.96 5.01
CA ALA A 29 -2.60 37.69 4.76
C ALA A 29 -3.36 37.11 5.96
N ALA A 30 -3.27 37.69 7.16
CA ALA A 30 -3.87 37.09 8.36
C ALA A 30 -5.34 37.48 8.61
N SER A 31 -5.95 38.35 7.81
CA SER A 31 -7.30 38.88 8.07
C SER A 31 -8.35 38.35 7.11
N ILE A 32 -9.55 38.07 7.63
CA ILE A 32 -10.73 37.72 6.83
C ILE A 32 -11.01 38.71 5.69
N VAL A 33 -10.70 40.01 5.90
CA VAL A 33 -10.96 41.09 4.93
C VAL A 33 -10.25 40.88 3.59
N HIS A 34 -9.07 40.26 3.59
CA HIS A 34 -8.28 40.02 2.38
C HIS A 34 -8.38 38.57 1.87
N SER A 35 -9.23 37.76 2.50
CA SER A 35 -9.48 36.37 2.15
C SER A 35 -10.65 36.21 1.17
N LYS A 36 -10.82 34.99 0.63
CA LYS A 36 -12.04 34.61 -0.12
C LYS A 36 -13.32 34.61 0.73
N HIS A 37 -13.21 34.60 2.05
CA HIS A 37 -14.36 34.66 2.97
C HIS A 37 -14.75 36.10 3.35
N ASN A 38 -14.08 37.11 2.79
CA ASN A 38 -14.73 38.41 2.67
C ASN A 38 -15.85 38.27 1.63
N LEU A 39 -17.06 37.99 2.11
CA LEU A 39 -18.24 37.81 1.27
C LEU A 39 -18.92 39.13 0.87
N SER A 40 -18.39 40.28 1.30
CA SER A 40 -18.89 41.58 0.86
C SER A 40 -18.48 41.86 -0.59
N ALA A 41 -19.04 42.91 -1.19
CA ALA A 41 -18.73 43.32 -2.56
C ALA A 41 -17.23 43.58 -2.79
N SER A 42 -16.51 43.95 -1.72
CA SER A 42 -15.05 44.16 -1.72
C SER A 42 -14.22 42.86 -1.73
N GLY A 43 -14.86 41.71 -1.58
CA GLY A 43 -14.21 40.40 -1.50
C GLY A 43 -13.40 40.02 -2.73
N THR A 44 -12.36 39.20 -2.51
CA THR A 44 -11.50 38.66 -3.56
C THR A 44 -12.04 37.36 -4.19
N GLY A 45 -13.04 36.74 -3.56
CA GLY A 45 -13.69 35.52 -4.06
C GLY A 45 -14.62 35.75 -5.26
N SER A 46 -14.84 34.70 -6.05
CA SER A 46 -15.80 34.69 -7.17
C SER A 46 -17.25 34.65 -6.69
N VAL A 47 -17.50 34.08 -5.51
CA VAL A 47 -18.80 34.01 -4.84
C VAL A 47 -18.81 35.06 -3.73
N LYS A 48 -19.50 36.18 -3.97
CA LYS A 48 -19.60 37.30 -3.03
C LYS A 48 -20.90 38.07 -3.21
N ALA A 49 -21.23 38.93 -2.26
CA ALA A 49 -22.37 39.81 -2.37
C ALA A 49 -22.19 40.82 -3.51
N VAL A 50 -23.29 41.17 -4.17
CA VAL A 50 -23.29 42.11 -5.31
C VAL A 50 -23.00 43.55 -4.84
N ALA A 51 -23.57 43.95 -3.70
CA ALA A 51 -23.49 45.33 -3.22
C ALA A 51 -23.29 45.48 -1.69
N GLU A 52 -23.51 44.43 -0.89
CA GLU A 52 -23.32 44.52 0.56
C GLU A 52 -21.85 44.79 0.90
N SER A 53 -21.59 45.73 1.80
CA SER A 53 -20.25 46.19 2.16
C SER A 53 -19.79 45.66 3.52
N GLU A 54 -20.71 45.31 4.41
CA GLU A 54 -20.41 44.77 5.73
C GLU A 54 -19.79 43.38 5.62
N VAL A 55 -18.58 43.19 6.18
CA VAL A 55 -17.84 41.92 6.09
C VAL A 55 -18.40 40.87 7.06
N CYS A 56 -18.69 41.27 8.29
CA CYS A 56 -19.03 40.33 9.36
C CYS A 56 -20.50 39.91 9.36
N ILE A 57 -21.38 40.61 8.63
CA ILE A 57 -22.84 40.41 8.68
C ILE A 57 -23.29 39.01 8.26
N PHE A 58 -22.47 38.34 7.44
CA PHE A 58 -22.73 36.99 6.96
C PHE A 58 -22.56 35.92 8.04
N CYS A 59 -21.78 36.22 9.08
CA CYS A 59 -21.46 35.31 10.17
C CYS A 59 -22.05 35.79 11.51
N HIS A 60 -21.94 37.09 11.80
CA HIS A 60 -22.29 37.66 13.11
C HIS A 60 -23.41 38.69 13.02
N ILE A 61 -24.17 38.80 14.12
CA ILE A 61 -25.22 39.81 14.29
C ILE A 61 -25.20 40.35 15.73
N PRO A 62 -25.34 41.66 15.97
CA PRO A 62 -25.26 42.21 17.33
C PRO A 62 -26.47 41.88 18.21
N HIS A 63 -27.67 41.74 17.63
CA HIS A 63 -28.92 41.44 18.33
C HIS A 63 -29.80 40.48 17.50
N ASN A 64 -30.73 39.75 18.13
CA ASN A 64 -31.57 38.76 17.44
C ASN A 64 -30.77 37.65 16.73
N ALA A 65 -29.67 37.23 17.32
CA ALA A 65 -28.95 36.05 16.88
C ALA A 65 -29.79 34.78 17.03
N ASN A 66 -29.38 33.71 16.37
CA ASN A 66 -29.84 32.39 16.76
C ASN A 66 -29.36 32.06 18.19
N SER A 67 -29.87 30.97 18.78
CA SER A 67 -29.47 30.55 20.14
C SER A 67 -28.04 29.98 20.22
N GLN A 68 -27.30 29.94 19.10
CA GLN A 68 -25.94 29.44 19.07
C GLN A 68 -24.93 30.56 19.37
N ALA A 69 -23.93 30.23 20.20
CA ALA A 69 -22.87 31.14 20.55
C ALA A 69 -21.64 30.96 19.63
N PRO A 70 -20.93 32.05 19.28
CA PRO A 70 -21.28 33.46 19.48
C PRO A 70 -22.39 33.91 18.50
N LEU A 71 -23.05 35.03 18.81
CA LEU A 71 -24.20 35.61 18.09
C LEU A 71 -24.15 35.41 16.56
N TRP A 72 -24.76 34.33 16.08
CA TRP A 72 -24.66 33.89 14.70
C TRP A 72 -25.80 34.44 13.84
N SER A 73 -25.43 35.00 12.70
CA SER A 73 -26.33 35.68 11.78
C SER A 73 -27.11 34.72 10.88
N ARG A 74 -26.79 33.42 10.86
CA ARG A 74 -27.43 32.47 9.92
C ARG A 74 -28.49 31.61 10.59
N TYR A 75 -29.40 31.12 9.75
CA TYR A 75 -30.42 30.16 10.12
C TYR A 75 -29.81 28.77 10.29
N GLU A 76 -30.28 28.04 11.29
CA GLU A 76 -29.98 26.61 11.38
C GLU A 76 -30.71 25.88 10.26
N THR A 77 -30.03 24.93 9.63
CA THR A 77 -30.57 24.23 8.47
C THR A 77 -31.56 23.13 8.86
N GLY A 78 -31.52 22.67 10.12
CA GLY A 78 -32.36 21.60 10.65
C GLY A 78 -32.14 20.25 9.94
N ARG A 79 -31.06 20.13 9.15
CA ARG A 79 -30.76 18.95 8.37
C ARG A 79 -30.17 17.84 9.24
N ILE A 80 -30.43 16.62 8.79
CA ILE A 80 -29.80 15.41 9.32
C ILE A 80 -28.66 15.07 8.38
N TYR A 81 -27.45 14.99 8.92
CA TYR A 81 -26.25 14.67 8.18
C TYR A 81 -25.95 13.17 8.24
N ILE A 82 -25.23 12.69 7.24
CA ILE A 82 -24.65 11.34 7.23
C ILE A 82 -23.20 11.48 7.70
N PRO A 83 -22.87 11.16 8.96
CA PRO A 83 -21.50 11.29 9.45
C PRO A 83 -20.59 10.20 8.88
N TYR A 84 -19.29 10.52 8.84
CA TYR A 84 -18.25 9.55 8.52
C TYR A 84 -18.25 8.34 9.46
N THR A 85 -18.10 7.15 8.87
CA THR A 85 -17.91 5.90 9.60
C THR A 85 -16.95 4.98 8.84
N SER A 86 -16.20 4.17 9.58
CA SER A 86 -15.31 3.15 9.01
C SER A 86 -15.06 2.04 10.05
N ALA A 87 -14.73 0.83 9.60
CA ALA A 87 -14.42 -0.29 10.50
C ALA A 87 -13.19 -0.03 11.39
N THR A 88 -12.28 0.82 10.93
CA THR A 88 -11.07 1.22 11.67
C THR A 88 -11.30 2.43 12.59
N MET A 89 -12.43 3.12 12.46
CA MET A 89 -12.78 4.26 13.30
C MET A 89 -13.26 3.78 14.68
N LYS A 90 -12.61 4.23 15.76
CA LYS A 90 -13.00 3.94 17.15
C LYS A 90 -13.80 5.06 17.82
N ALA A 91 -13.79 6.25 17.22
CA ALA A 91 -14.63 7.37 17.63
C ALA A 91 -16.06 7.16 17.14
N SER A 92 -17.02 7.83 17.77
CA SER A 92 -18.42 7.85 17.34
C SER A 92 -18.79 9.29 16.97
N ALA A 93 -18.84 9.57 15.67
CA ALA A 93 -19.29 10.86 15.17
C ALA A 93 -20.83 10.90 15.13
N GLY A 94 -21.39 11.91 15.80
CA GLY A 94 -22.81 12.18 15.80
C GLY A 94 -23.20 13.22 14.76
N GLN A 95 -24.41 13.78 14.93
CA GLN A 95 -24.80 14.97 14.19
C GLN A 95 -23.88 16.15 14.52
N PRO A 96 -23.61 17.05 13.56
CA PRO A 96 -22.79 18.24 13.81
C PRO A 96 -23.30 19.08 14.99
N THR A 97 -22.39 19.43 15.89
CA THR A 97 -22.62 20.25 17.07
C THR A 97 -21.76 21.51 17.02
N GLY A 98 -21.91 22.39 18.01
CA GLY A 98 -20.98 23.49 18.28
C GLY A 98 -20.62 24.31 17.03
N ALA A 99 -19.31 24.55 16.86
CA ALA A 99 -18.80 25.35 15.75
C ALA A 99 -18.99 24.68 14.38
N SER A 100 -18.92 23.35 14.28
CA SER A 100 -19.13 22.64 13.01
C SER A 100 -20.52 22.91 12.44
N LYS A 101 -21.56 22.95 13.28
CA LYS A 101 -22.92 23.30 12.84
C LYS A 101 -23.02 24.73 12.29
N LEU A 102 -22.25 25.67 12.84
CA LEU A 102 -22.18 27.04 12.33
C LEU A 102 -21.54 27.08 10.93
N CYS A 103 -20.41 26.40 10.74
CA CYS A 103 -19.74 26.31 9.45
C CYS A 103 -20.65 25.69 8.39
N LEU A 104 -21.35 24.61 8.73
CA LEU A 104 -22.25 23.91 7.82
C LEU A 104 -23.47 24.73 7.42
N SER A 105 -23.89 25.74 8.19
CA SER A 105 -24.94 26.67 7.76
C SER A 105 -24.60 27.48 6.49
N CYS A 106 -23.33 27.50 6.09
CA CYS A 106 -22.87 27.93 4.78
C CYS A 106 -22.53 26.72 3.90
N HIS A 107 -21.68 25.83 4.41
CA HIS A 107 -20.98 24.82 3.62
C HIS A 107 -21.82 23.57 3.29
N ASP A 108 -23.00 23.40 3.87
CA ASP A 108 -23.91 22.30 3.50
C ASP A 108 -24.74 22.58 2.24
N GLY A 109 -24.66 23.81 1.70
CA GLY A 109 -25.34 24.21 0.47
C GLY A 109 -26.86 24.27 0.55
N THR A 110 -27.46 24.09 1.73
CA THR A 110 -28.92 24.03 1.89
C THR A 110 -29.57 25.38 2.17
N VAL A 111 -28.79 26.37 2.62
CA VAL A 111 -29.24 27.74 2.87
C VAL A 111 -28.43 28.70 2.02
N ALA A 112 -29.12 29.55 1.26
CA ALA A 112 -28.45 30.55 0.42
C ALA A 112 -27.51 31.45 1.22
N MET A 113 -26.35 31.79 0.66
CA MET A 113 -25.32 32.58 1.37
C MET A 113 -25.83 33.94 1.87
N GLY A 114 -26.71 34.59 1.10
CA GLY A 114 -27.30 35.88 1.48
C GLY A 114 -28.43 35.84 2.50
N MET A 115 -28.87 34.66 2.93
CA MET A 115 -29.93 34.50 3.94
C MET A 115 -29.36 34.69 5.35
N VAL A 116 -29.28 35.95 5.77
CA VAL A 116 -28.84 36.38 7.10
C VAL A 116 -30.02 36.90 7.93
N ARG A 117 -29.95 36.78 9.25
CA ARG A 117 -30.99 37.21 10.21
C ARG A 117 -31.08 38.72 10.35
N SER A 118 -30.02 39.42 10.02
CA SER A 118 -29.91 40.89 10.07
C SER A 118 -30.62 41.60 8.91
N ARG A 119 -31.18 40.85 7.95
CA ARG A 119 -31.90 41.36 6.79
C ARG A 119 -33.23 40.62 6.63
N GLN A 120 -34.26 41.35 6.20
CA GLN A 120 -35.58 40.78 5.89
C GLN A 120 -35.60 40.09 4.52
N THR A 121 -34.76 40.56 3.60
CA THR A 121 -34.60 40.00 2.25
C THR A 121 -33.20 39.42 2.11
N SER A 122 -33.06 38.36 1.30
CA SER A 122 -31.76 37.75 1.02
C SER A 122 -30.84 38.76 0.34
N ILE A 123 -29.60 38.86 0.80
CA ILE A 123 -28.56 39.64 0.12
C ILE A 123 -28.26 38.96 -1.22
N PRO A 124 -28.27 39.68 -2.36
CA PRO A 124 -27.92 39.11 -3.65
C PRO A 124 -26.42 38.74 -3.74
N PHE A 125 -26.12 37.57 -4.29
CA PHE A 125 -24.76 37.06 -4.53
C PHE A 125 -24.49 36.91 -6.02
N THR A 126 -23.21 36.96 -6.40
CA THR A 126 -22.73 36.75 -7.77
C THR A 126 -22.91 35.33 -8.30
N GLY A 127 -23.12 34.35 -7.42
CA GLY A 127 -23.35 32.95 -7.78
C GLY A 127 -23.52 32.04 -6.55
N PRO A 128 -23.81 30.75 -6.75
CA PRO A 128 -23.85 29.76 -5.68
C PRO A 128 -22.44 29.37 -5.21
N LEU A 129 -22.35 28.60 -4.11
CA LEU A 129 -21.10 27.95 -3.72
C LEU A 129 -20.58 27.04 -4.84
N THR A 130 -19.26 26.98 -4.99
CA THR A 130 -18.62 26.02 -5.89
C THR A 130 -18.79 24.60 -5.36
N PRO A 131 -18.84 23.57 -6.22
CA PRO A 131 -18.92 22.18 -5.78
C PRO A 131 -17.83 21.79 -4.77
N GLN A 132 -16.61 22.34 -4.92
CA GLN A 132 -15.48 22.06 -4.04
C GLN A 132 -15.62 22.65 -2.63
N THR A 133 -16.50 23.63 -2.44
CA THR A 133 -16.73 24.29 -1.14
C THR A 133 -18.08 23.93 -0.52
N ASN A 134 -18.88 23.12 -1.21
CA ASN A 134 -20.16 22.62 -0.76
C ASN A 134 -20.02 21.15 -0.32
N LEU A 135 -19.96 20.93 0.99
CA LEU A 135 -19.88 19.60 1.61
C LEU A 135 -21.23 18.86 1.56
N GLY A 136 -22.33 19.58 1.37
CA GLY A 136 -23.66 18.98 1.40
C GLY A 136 -24.04 18.46 2.79
N ILE A 137 -24.98 17.51 2.80
CA ILE A 137 -25.45 16.84 4.03
C ILE A 137 -24.86 15.43 4.20
N ASP A 138 -24.12 14.94 3.21
CA ASP A 138 -23.41 13.67 3.28
C ASP A 138 -21.96 13.97 3.63
N LEU A 139 -21.58 13.78 4.89
CA LEU A 139 -20.22 14.02 5.40
C LEU A 139 -19.44 12.70 5.47
N SER A 140 -19.90 11.65 4.80
CA SER A 140 -19.26 10.33 4.86
C SER A 140 -17.95 10.25 4.09
N ASP A 141 -17.60 11.28 3.32
CA ASP A 141 -16.33 11.48 2.62
C ASP A 141 -15.49 12.62 3.21
N ASP A 142 -15.87 13.13 4.39
CA ASP A 142 -15.16 14.15 5.13
C ASP A 142 -14.58 13.61 6.44
N HIS A 143 -13.51 14.23 6.90
CA HIS A 143 -12.92 13.94 8.20
C HIS A 143 -13.94 14.21 9.31
N PRO A 144 -14.15 13.23 10.23
CA PRO A 144 -15.19 13.35 11.23
C PRO A 144 -14.97 14.56 12.14
N VAL A 145 -16.08 15.17 12.54
CA VAL A 145 -16.18 16.27 13.52
C VAL A 145 -17.32 15.99 14.49
N SER A 146 -17.44 16.80 15.53
CA SER A 146 -18.50 16.74 16.55
C SER A 146 -18.53 15.41 17.32
N PHE A 147 -17.34 14.90 17.65
CA PHE A 147 -17.15 13.73 18.51
C PHE A 147 -16.15 14.04 19.63
N THR A 148 -16.29 13.38 20.77
CA THR A 148 -15.37 13.52 21.91
C THR A 148 -14.01 12.90 21.59
N TYR A 149 -12.94 13.69 21.70
CA TYR A 149 -11.55 13.24 21.57
C TYR A 149 -10.88 13.29 22.94
N ASP A 150 -10.87 12.16 23.64
CA ASP A 150 -10.38 12.03 25.01
C ASP A 150 -9.33 10.90 25.15
N SER A 151 -8.75 10.76 26.34
CA SER A 151 -7.77 9.70 26.63
C SER A 151 -8.36 8.28 26.58
N SER A 152 -9.68 8.14 26.71
CA SER A 152 -10.38 6.86 26.54
C SER A 152 -10.42 6.44 25.06
N LEU A 153 -10.61 7.40 24.15
CA LEU A 153 -10.51 7.16 22.72
C LEU A 153 -9.08 6.76 22.32
N THR A 154 -8.06 7.46 22.81
CA THR A 154 -6.66 7.17 22.47
C THR A 154 -6.19 5.83 23.05
N SER A 155 -6.71 5.43 24.23
CA SER A 155 -6.48 4.09 24.77
C SER A 155 -7.05 2.97 23.90
N ARG A 156 -8.19 3.22 23.22
CA ARG A 156 -8.80 2.27 22.27
C ARG A 156 -8.18 2.32 20.87
N ASN A 157 -7.46 3.39 20.55
CA ASN A 157 -6.74 3.57 19.30
C ASN A 157 -5.36 4.19 19.56
N PRO A 158 -4.33 3.38 19.81
CA PRO A 158 -3.00 3.87 20.18
C PRO A 158 -2.25 4.58 19.05
N THR A 159 -2.83 4.64 17.84
CA THR A 159 -2.32 5.47 16.74
C THR A 159 -2.77 6.94 16.87
N LEU A 160 -3.51 7.29 17.91
CA LEU A 160 -3.91 8.66 18.24
C LEU A 160 -3.04 9.24 19.36
N GLN A 161 -2.71 10.52 19.25
CA GLN A 161 -2.02 11.27 20.30
C GLN A 161 -2.96 11.57 21.47
N ASP A 162 -2.41 11.64 22.69
CA ASP A 162 -3.20 12.05 23.85
C ASP A 162 -3.69 13.51 23.69
N PRO A 163 -4.96 13.84 23.98
CA PRO A 163 -5.48 15.20 23.89
C PRO A 163 -4.68 16.23 24.71
N SER A 164 -4.00 15.82 25.78
CA SER A 164 -3.14 16.73 26.57
C SER A 164 -1.93 17.25 25.78
N ALA A 165 -1.54 16.57 24.70
CA ALA A 165 -0.49 17.02 23.79
C ALA A 165 -0.93 18.20 22.89
N LEU A 166 -2.24 18.47 22.78
CA LEU A 166 -2.80 19.55 21.97
C LEU A 166 -2.68 20.91 22.69
N THR A 167 -1.46 21.41 22.85
CA THR A 167 -1.17 22.67 23.57
C THR A 167 -1.07 23.90 22.65
N GLY A 168 -1.23 23.70 21.33
CA GLY A 168 -1.02 24.73 20.31
C GLY A 168 -2.30 25.37 19.79
N ARG A 169 -2.24 25.84 18.52
CA ARG A 169 -3.42 26.40 17.83
C ARG A 169 -4.45 25.33 17.45
N VAL A 170 -4.01 24.08 17.27
CA VAL A 170 -4.89 22.90 17.14
C VAL A 170 -5.41 22.55 18.53
N ARG A 171 -6.73 22.60 18.70
CA ARG A 171 -7.38 22.43 20.01
C ARG A 171 -8.80 21.91 19.84
N LEU A 172 -9.28 21.24 20.89
CA LEU A 172 -10.67 20.82 21.01
C LEU A 172 -11.55 21.98 21.50
N ASP A 173 -12.87 21.84 21.35
CA ASP A 173 -13.80 22.78 21.94
C ASP A 173 -13.91 22.60 23.48
N ARG A 174 -14.76 23.43 24.11
CA ARG A 174 -14.96 23.42 25.57
C ARG A 174 -15.61 22.14 26.09
N SER A 175 -16.21 21.34 25.21
CA SER A 175 -16.82 20.05 25.51
C SER A 175 -15.89 18.88 25.16
N SER A 176 -14.60 19.16 24.92
CA SER A 176 -13.59 18.17 24.49
C SER A 176 -13.94 17.48 23.18
N GLN A 177 -14.69 18.15 22.30
CA GLN A 177 -15.02 17.63 20.97
C GLN A 177 -14.08 18.18 19.90
N MET A 178 -13.75 17.32 18.94
CA MET A 178 -13.12 17.72 17.68
C MET A 178 -14.15 18.50 16.86
N GLN A 179 -13.81 19.71 16.41
CA GLN A 179 -14.70 20.55 15.59
C GLN A 179 -13.98 21.02 14.33
N CYS A 180 -14.69 21.64 13.40
CA CYS A 180 -14.06 22.31 12.25
C CYS A 180 -12.99 23.32 12.72
N THR A 181 -13.22 23.96 13.87
CA THR A 181 -12.31 24.93 14.47
C THR A 181 -11.02 24.34 15.06
N SER A 182 -10.90 23.01 15.11
CA SER A 182 -9.67 22.34 15.48
C SER A 182 -8.64 22.40 14.33
N CYS A 183 -9.11 22.52 13.08
CA CYS A 183 -8.28 22.64 11.88
C CYS A 183 -8.32 24.04 11.27
N HIS A 184 -9.45 24.75 11.38
CA HIS A 184 -9.66 26.06 10.77
C HIS A 184 -9.88 27.18 11.80
N ASP A 185 -9.36 28.38 11.57
CA ASP A 185 -9.71 29.59 12.31
C ASP A 185 -10.39 30.57 11.35
N PRO A 186 -11.72 30.77 11.40
CA PRO A 186 -12.44 31.61 10.44
C PRO A 186 -12.02 33.09 10.44
N HIS A 187 -11.19 33.52 11.39
CA HIS A 187 -10.68 34.89 11.48
C HIS A 187 -9.25 35.05 10.99
N ASN A 188 -8.52 33.95 10.76
CA ASN A 188 -7.11 33.98 10.42
C ASN A 188 -6.77 33.10 9.20
N ASP A 189 -6.46 33.75 8.08
CA ASP A 189 -6.10 33.08 6.81
C ASP A 189 -4.58 33.04 6.55
N GLU A 190 -3.75 33.17 7.60
CA GLU A 190 -2.28 33.21 7.52
C GLU A 190 -1.68 32.07 6.68
N PHE A 191 -2.23 30.86 6.79
CA PHE A 191 -1.76 29.67 6.07
C PHE A 191 -2.60 29.34 4.83
N GLY A 192 -3.63 30.16 4.53
CA GLY A 192 -4.65 29.89 3.54
C GLY A 192 -5.63 28.79 3.96
N ASP A 193 -6.81 28.82 3.34
CA ASP A 193 -7.93 27.91 3.68
C ASP A 193 -8.28 27.94 5.18
N PHE A 194 -7.97 29.07 5.83
CA PHE A 194 -8.12 29.30 7.27
C PHE A 194 -7.43 28.27 8.16
N LEU A 195 -6.42 27.54 7.68
CA LEU A 195 -5.77 26.52 8.50
C LEU A 195 -5.12 27.14 9.74
N VAL A 196 -5.25 26.49 10.91
CA VAL A 196 -4.71 27.01 12.17
C VAL A 196 -3.18 26.94 12.24
N ILE A 197 -2.57 26.05 11.47
CA ILE A 197 -1.11 25.89 11.32
C ILE A 197 -0.76 25.54 9.87
N ASN A 198 0.51 25.72 9.48
CA ASN A 198 1.01 25.25 8.19
C ASN A 198 0.94 23.72 8.13
N PRO A 199 0.19 23.12 7.19
CA PRO A 199 -0.01 21.66 7.13
C PRO A 199 1.15 20.91 6.43
N ALA A 200 2.18 21.61 5.93
CA ALA A 200 3.31 20.98 5.24
C ALA A 200 3.93 19.84 6.06
N ASN A 201 4.37 18.78 5.39
CA ASN A 201 4.90 17.56 6.00
C ASN A 201 3.92 16.90 6.99
N SER A 202 2.61 17.01 6.74
CA SER A 202 1.54 16.48 7.60
C SER A 202 1.45 17.11 9.00
N ALA A 203 2.05 18.29 9.22
CA ALA A 203 2.17 18.87 10.56
C ALA A 203 0.84 19.07 11.29
N LEU A 204 -0.26 19.29 10.55
CA LEU A 204 -1.62 19.34 11.09
C LEU A 204 -2.13 17.96 11.51
N CYS A 205 -2.00 16.97 10.64
CA CYS A 205 -2.48 15.61 10.88
C CYS A 205 -1.75 14.95 12.06
N THR A 206 -0.45 15.18 12.19
CA THR A 206 0.39 14.55 13.23
C THR A 206 0.23 15.13 14.62
N GLN A 207 -0.55 16.22 14.78
CA GLN A 207 -1.01 16.66 16.10
C GLN A 207 -1.93 15.61 16.75
N CYS A 208 -2.68 14.85 15.95
CA CYS A 208 -3.64 13.88 16.42
C CYS A 208 -3.32 12.44 15.99
N HIS A 209 -2.69 12.24 14.82
CA HIS A 209 -2.42 10.92 14.24
C HIS A 209 -0.93 10.59 14.26
N ASN A 210 -0.57 9.50 14.91
CA ASN A 210 0.79 8.96 14.96
C ASN A 210 0.80 7.52 14.45
N GLN A 211 1.04 7.35 13.16
CA GLN A 211 1.06 6.02 12.54
C GLN A 211 2.42 5.34 12.77
N PRO A 212 2.44 4.13 13.36
CA PRO A 212 3.68 3.37 13.54
C PRO A 212 4.41 3.15 12.20
N GLY A 213 5.72 3.40 12.19
CA GLY A 213 6.57 3.25 11.00
C GLY A 213 6.63 4.46 10.07
N TRP A 214 5.67 5.40 10.17
CA TRP A 214 5.56 6.53 9.22
C TRP A 214 6.80 7.40 9.19
N ALA A 215 7.34 7.77 10.35
CA ALA A 215 8.46 8.70 10.46
C ALA A 215 9.69 8.31 9.62
N GLY A 216 9.96 7.01 9.51
CA GLY A 216 11.09 6.48 8.73
C GLY A 216 10.71 5.96 7.35
N SER A 217 9.44 6.00 6.97
CA SER A 217 8.97 5.44 5.70
C SER A 217 9.50 6.21 4.48
N PRO A 218 9.78 5.54 3.34
CA PRO A 218 10.14 6.21 2.10
C PRO A 218 9.04 7.16 1.60
N HIS A 219 7.77 6.89 1.90
CA HIS A 219 6.68 7.81 1.57
C HIS A 219 6.81 9.15 2.30
N ASN A 220 7.06 9.12 3.63
CA ASN A 220 7.25 10.33 4.42
C ASN A 220 8.50 11.12 4.02
N LEU A 221 9.55 10.43 3.55
CA LEU A 221 10.85 11.03 3.26
C LEU A 221 11.08 11.31 1.77
N SER A 222 10.12 10.99 0.90
CA SER A 222 10.31 11.01 -0.56
C SER A 222 10.48 12.44 -1.12
N PRO A 223 11.61 12.75 -1.77
CA PRO A 223 11.82 14.02 -2.46
C PRO A 223 11.20 14.02 -3.87
N LYS A 224 10.48 12.96 -4.26
CA LYS A 224 9.95 12.85 -5.62
C LYS A 224 8.79 13.81 -5.86
N PRO A 225 8.62 14.32 -7.09
CA PRO A 225 7.48 15.16 -7.43
C PRO A 225 6.15 14.45 -7.18
N PHE A 226 5.20 15.15 -6.57
CA PHE A 226 3.85 14.61 -6.36
C PHE A 226 2.97 14.87 -7.59
N SER A 227 2.28 13.83 -8.08
CA SER A 227 1.33 13.91 -9.20
C SER A 227 0.05 13.08 -8.97
N GLY A 228 -0.25 12.74 -7.72
CA GLY A 228 -1.23 11.71 -7.37
C GLY A 228 -2.69 12.16 -7.25
N VAL A 229 -3.05 13.39 -7.62
CA VAL A 229 -4.43 13.89 -7.45
C VAL A 229 -5.37 13.53 -8.61
N PRO A 230 -6.67 13.30 -8.35
CA PRO A 230 -7.69 13.17 -9.38
C PRO A 230 -7.77 14.41 -10.29
N VAL A 231 -8.11 14.19 -11.56
CA VAL A 231 -8.39 15.28 -12.51
C VAL A 231 -9.52 16.15 -11.96
N GLY A 232 -9.31 17.47 -11.91
CA GLY A 232 -10.31 18.43 -11.43
C GLY A 232 -10.29 18.73 -9.93
N GLN A 233 -9.42 18.07 -9.15
CA GLN A 233 -9.08 18.49 -7.80
C GLN A 233 -7.80 19.33 -7.80
N ASN A 234 -7.74 20.35 -6.95
CA ASN A 234 -6.54 21.17 -6.84
C ASN A 234 -5.45 20.36 -6.12
N PRO A 235 -4.24 20.23 -6.71
CA PRO A 235 -3.15 19.62 -6.00
C PRO A 235 -2.80 20.44 -4.74
N PRO A 236 -2.34 19.78 -3.67
CA PRO A 236 -1.75 20.46 -2.53
C PRO A 236 -0.64 21.42 -2.98
N ARG A 237 -0.42 22.49 -2.21
CA ARG A 237 0.45 23.62 -2.60
C ARG A 237 1.95 23.28 -2.71
N TRP A 238 2.34 22.04 -2.41
CA TRP A 238 3.74 21.60 -2.32
C TRP A 238 4.16 20.66 -3.45
N GLY A 239 5.46 20.64 -3.73
CA GLY A 239 6.00 20.01 -4.94
C GLY A 239 6.37 18.53 -4.78
N THR A 240 6.66 18.05 -3.56
CA THR A 240 7.14 16.68 -3.34
C THR A 240 6.22 15.84 -2.46
N VAL A 241 6.32 14.52 -2.58
CA VAL A 241 5.54 13.57 -1.76
C VAL A 241 5.76 13.82 -0.27
N ALA A 242 7.00 14.02 0.19
CA ALA A 242 7.29 14.32 1.60
C ALA A 242 6.62 15.61 2.11
N GLN A 243 6.64 16.67 1.30
CA GLN A 243 6.04 17.96 1.69
C GLN A 243 4.51 17.88 1.75
N VAL A 244 3.91 17.09 0.86
CA VAL A 244 2.45 16.83 0.88
C VAL A 244 2.09 15.88 2.03
N GLY A 245 2.95 14.91 2.34
CA GLY A 245 2.81 14.02 3.48
C GLY A 245 1.58 13.11 3.40
N CYS A 246 0.81 13.00 4.48
CA CYS A 246 -0.41 12.20 4.55
C CYS A 246 -1.40 12.56 3.42
N GLN A 247 -1.43 13.84 3.01
CA GLN A 247 -2.29 14.31 1.93
C GLN A 247 -1.85 13.84 0.54
N ALA A 248 -0.81 13.01 0.43
CA ALA A 248 -0.42 12.40 -0.85
C ALA A 248 -1.36 11.25 -1.22
N CYS A 249 -2.01 10.64 -0.21
CA CYS A 249 -2.97 9.55 -0.37
C CYS A 249 -4.35 9.92 0.17
N HIS A 250 -4.39 10.68 1.27
CA HIS A 250 -5.63 11.05 1.94
C HIS A 250 -6.11 12.45 1.53
N THR A 251 -7.42 12.67 1.52
CA THR A 251 -8.00 14.01 1.48
C THR A 251 -8.96 14.19 2.65
N PRO A 252 -8.83 15.24 3.46
CA PRO A 252 -9.71 15.43 4.61
C PRO A 252 -11.16 15.70 4.20
N HIS A 253 -11.39 16.18 2.97
CA HIS A 253 -12.72 16.54 2.46
C HIS A 253 -12.93 15.99 1.05
N ALA A 254 -14.19 15.70 0.71
CA ALA A 254 -14.60 15.22 -0.61
C ALA A 254 -13.78 14.00 -1.11
N ALA A 255 -13.52 13.04 -0.22
CA ALA A 255 -12.83 11.81 -0.56
C ALA A 255 -13.64 10.97 -1.55
N GLY A 256 -13.00 10.51 -2.65
CA GLY A 256 -13.65 9.57 -3.56
C GLY A 256 -14.00 8.26 -2.84
N GLY A 257 -13.13 7.81 -1.93
CA GLY A 257 -13.39 6.72 -1.01
C GLY A 257 -13.93 7.23 0.34
N LYS A 258 -15.22 7.00 0.59
CA LYS A 258 -15.89 7.29 1.88
C LYS A 258 -15.23 6.60 3.08
N LYS A 259 -14.52 5.49 2.87
CA LYS A 259 -13.73 4.83 3.92
C LYS A 259 -12.28 5.29 3.81
N ARG A 260 -11.64 5.52 4.95
CA ARG A 260 -10.20 5.88 5.07
C ARG A 260 -9.80 7.21 4.37
N LEU A 261 -10.77 7.93 3.80
CA LEU A 261 -10.61 9.27 3.21
C LEU A 261 -9.56 9.33 2.10
N LEU A 262 -9.56 8.32 1.22
CA LEU A 262 -8.65 8.24 0.08
C LEU A 262 -9.20 9.03 -1.10
N TYR A 263 -8.32 9.60 -1.92
CA TYR A 263 -8.69 10.39 -3.10
C TYR A 263 -9.58 9.61 -4.07
N PHE A 264 -9.28 8.33 -4.30
CA PHE A 264 -10.02 7.46 -5.20
C PHE A 264 -10.79 6.40 -4.40
N SER A 265 -11.99 6.07 -4.86
CA SER A 265 -12.78 4.94 -4.35
C SER A 265 -12.13 3.59 -4.64
N GLU A 266 -11.42 3.50 -5.77
CA GLU A 266 -10.59 2.35 -6.13
C GLU A 266 -9.24 2.43 -5.42
N GLU A 267 -8.94 1.46 -4.55
CA GLU A 267 -7.73 1.44 -3.71
C GLU A 267 -6.47 1.54 -4.59
N GLU A 268 -6.41 0.77 -5.67
CA GLU A 268 -5.27 0.67 -6.57
C GLU A 268 -4.92 2.02 -7.20
N LYS A 269 -5.91 2.88 -7.48
CA LYS A 269 -5.67 4.22 -8.06
C LYS A 269 -4.94 5.14 -7.09
N ASN A 270 -5.09 4.94 -5.78
CA ASN A 270 -4.36 5.71 -4.77
C ASN A 270 -2.87 5.36 -4.74
N CYS A 271 -2.49 4.15 -5.16
CA CYS A 271 -1.10 3.71 -5.26
C CYS A 271 -0.52 3.95 -6.67
N THR A 272 -1.24 3.51 -7.70
CA THR A 272 -0.78 3.54 -9.10
C THR A 272 -0.69 4.94 -9.68
N SER A 273 -1.31 5.96 -9.07
CA SER A 273 -1.12 7.37 -9.46
C SER A 273 0.33 7.86 -9.33
N CYS A 274 1.13 7.19 -8.48
CA CYS A 274 2.57 7.44 -8.31
C CYS A 274 3.43 6.23 -8.75
N HIS A 275 2.90 5.00 -8.66
CA HIS A 275 3.59 3.75 -8.98
C HIS A 275 3.38 3.27 -10.44
N ASP A 276 3.21 4.20 -11.36
CA ASP A 276 3.04 3.97 -12.81
C ASP A 276 4.29 4.28 -13.65
N GLY A 277 5.44 4.51 -13.01
CA GLY A 277 6.68 4.88 -13.68
C GLY A 277 6.97 6.37 -13.74
N ARG A 278 6.02 7.25 -13.38
CA ARG A 278 6.21 8.72 -13.41
C ARG A 278 6.86 9.27 -12.14
N THR A 279 6.24 9.05 -10.98
CA THR A 279 6.79 9.49 -9.67
C THR A 279 7.80 8.48 -9.14
N SER A 280 7.42 7.21 -9.09
CA SER A 280 8.32 6.09 -8.82
C SER A 280 8.85 5.53 -10.14
N PRO A 281 10.16 5.29 -10.29
CA PRO A 281 10.71 4.67 -11.50
C PRO A 281 10.29 3.20 -11.68
N LYS A 282 9.82 2.55 -10.61
CA LYS A 282 9.29 1.18 -10.66
C LYS A 282 7.81 1.23 -11.03
N ASN A 283 7.50 0.82 -12.27
CA ASN A 283 6.16 0.84 -12.81
C ASN A 283 5.39 -0.44 -12.45
N ILE A 284 4.74 -0.44 -11.28
CA ILE A 284 3.89 -1.56 -10.84
C ILE A 284 2.66 -1.69 -11.74
N ALA A 285 2.09 -0.56 -12.18
CA ALA A 285 0.88 -0.55 -13.01
C ALA A 285 1.04 -1.36 -14.31
N ALA A 286 2.22 -1.33 -14.93
CA ALA A 286 2.52 -2.13 -16.11
C ALA A 286 2.58 -3.64 -15.80
N GLU A 287 3.12 -4.03 -14.64
CA GLU A 287 3.23 -5.41 -14.23
C GLU A 287 1.86 -6.06 -14.00
N LEU A 288 0.94 -5.32 -13.40
CA LEU A 288 -0.43 -5.79 -13.13
C LEU A 288 -1.25 -6.09 -14.40
N ASN A 289 -0.77 -5.69 -15.58
CA ASN A 289 -1.41 -5.99 -16.87
C ASN A 289 -0.83 -7.23 -17.55
N LYS A 290 0.15 -7.90 -16.94
CA LYS A 290 0.70 -9.16 -17.47
C LYS A 290 -0.31 -10.31 -17.36
N PRO A 291 -0.19 -11.35 -18.21
CA PRO A 291 -1.18 -12.43 -18.27
C PRO A 291 -1.28 -13.26 -16.99
N SER A 292 -0.24 -13.31 -16.17
CA SER A 292 -0.29 -13.94 -14.85
C SER A 292 0.04 -12.89 -13.78
N ALA A 293 -0.98 -12.40 -13.09
CA ALA A 293 -0.87 -11.33 -12.09
C ALA A 293 -1.78 -11.64 -10.90
N HIS A 294 -1.45 -11.08 -9.72
CA HIS A 294 -2.43 -11.03 -8.64
C HIS A 294 -3.62 -10.15 -9.07
N PRO A 295 -4.87 -10.55 -8.80
CA PRO A 295 -6.06 -9.92 -9.38
C PRO A 295 -6.46 -8.61 -8.68
N VAL A 296 -5.50 -7.74 -8.37
CA VAL A 296 -5.73 -6.46 -7.69
C VAL A 296 -6.60 -5.50 -8.47
N ARG A 297 -6.67 -5.66 -9.80
CA ARG A 297 -7.53 -4.85 -10.66
C ARG A 297 -8.97 -5.35 -10.75
N LEU A 298 -9.26 -6.52 -10.17
CA LEU A 298 -10.57 -7.17 -10.20
C LEU A 298 -11.30 -7.09 -8.84
N SER A 299 -10.58 -6.67 -7.80
CA SER A 299 -11.10 -6.41 -6.46
C SER A 299 -11.12 -4.89 -6.27
N THR A 300 -12.22 -4.34 -5.76
CA THR A 300 -12.30 -2.89 -5.50
C THR A 300 -13.09 -2.66 -4.24
N GLY A 301 -12.43 -2.09 -3.24
CA GLY A 301 -13.05 -1.71 -1.97
C GLY A 301 -13.50 -2.93 -1.15
N LEU A 302 -12.90 -4.09 -1.41
CA LEU A 302 -13.16 -5.31 -0.63
C LEU A 302 -12.26 -5.38 0.60
N HIS A 303 -11.02 -4.87 0.50
CA HIS A 303 -10.09 -4.91 1.62
C HIS A 303 -10.58 -4.04 2.78
N ASP A 304 -10.58 -4.64 3.97
CA ASP A 304 -10.77 -3.94 5.23
C ASP A 304 -9.60 -4.25 6.16
N PRO A 305 -8.84 -3.25 6.65
CA PRO A 305 -7.74 -3.50 7.58
C PRO A 305 -8.14 -4.24 8.88
N ALA A 306 -9.43 -4.26 9.22
CA ALA A 306 -9.96 -5.00 10.36
C ALA A 306 -10.27 -6.47 10.06
N GLU A 307 -10.11 -6.94 8.83
CA GLU A 307 -10.35 -8.33 8.46
C GLU A 307 -9.33 -9.29 9.10
N ASN A 308 -9.73 -10.56 9.18
CA ASN A 308 -8.87 -11.63 9.69
C ASN A 308 -7.75 -11.97 8.69
N ALA A 309 -6.59 -12.44 9.16
CA ALA A 309 -5.52 -12.90 8.27
C ALA A 309 -5.94 -14.07 7.37
N LEU A 310 -6.82 -14.93 7.87
CA LEU A 310 -7.36 -16.10 7.18
C LEU A 310 -8.56 -15.70 6.31
N LEU A 311 -8.29 -15.36 5.06
CA LEU A 311 -9.30 -14.91 4.10
C LEU A 311 -10.11 -16.09 3.53
N ARG A 312 -11.23 -16.43 4.16
CA ARG A 312 -12.03 -17.62 3.78
C ARG A 312 -12.98 -17.42 2.60
N SER A 313 -13.69 -16.29 2.48
CA SER A 313 -14.49 -15.91 1.29
C SER A 313 -15.22 -14.56 1.48
N PRO A 314 -15.32 -13.69 0.44
CA PRO A 314 -14.67 -13.81 -0.86
C PRO A 314 -13.18 -13.48 -0.77
N ARG A 315 -12.34 -14.32 -1.38
CA ARG A 315 -10.91 -14.04 -1.50
C ARG A 315 -10.71 -12.87 -2.45
N HIS A 316 -9.87 -11.94 -2.04
CA HIS A 316 -9.45 -10.81 -2.83
C HIS A 316 -7.96 -10.56 -2.59
N ALA A 317 -7.39 -9.68 -3.40
CA ALA A 317 -6.06 -9.16 -3.19
C ALA A 317 -6.10 -7.71 -3.64
N GLU A 318 -5.76 -6.77 -2.77
CA GLU A 318 -5.54 -5.35 -3.03
C GLU A 318 -4.11 -4.98 -2.57
N CYS A 319 -3.70 -3.72 -2.74
CA CYS A 319 -2.33 -3.32 -2.39
C CYS A 319 -2.06 -3.47 -0.88
N ALA A 320 -3.03 -3.09 -0.05
CA ALA A 320 -2.91 -3.12 1.41
C ALA A 320 -2.98 -4.54 2.01
N ASP A 321 -3.38 -5.54 1.23
CA ASP A 321 -3.31 -6.95 1.67
C ASP A 321 -1.86 -7.42 1.83
N CYS A 322 -0.96 -6.89 1.01
CA CYS A 322 0.46 -7.27 1.01
C CYS A 322 1.38 -6.21 1.60
N HIS A 323 0.95 -4.94 1.61
CA HIS A 323 1.80 -3.82 2.01
C HIS A 323 1.15 -2.98 3.10
N ASN A 324 1.97 -2.49 4.03
CA ASN A 324 1.57 -1.43 4.94
C ASN A 324 2.13 -0.09 4.43
N PRO A 325 1.33 0.78 3.78
CA PRO A 325 1.83 2.00 3.17
C PRO A 325 2.41 3.00 4.19
N HIS A 326 2.06 2.87 5.47
CA HIS A 326 2.60 3.70 6.54
C HIS A 326 3.96 3.20 7.05
N ALA A 327 4.26 1.90 6.92
CA ALA A 327 5.41 1.27 7.55
C ALA A 327 6.39 0.63 6.56
N ALA A 328 6.03 0.52 5.28
CA ALA A 328 6.90 0.04 4.23
C ALA A 328 8.24 0.80 4.27
N ASP A 329 9.33 0.07 4.10
CA ASP A 329 10.70 0.55 4.19
C ASP A 329 11.48 0.12 2.93
N ASP A 330 12.53 0.86 2.58
CA ASP A 330 13.44 0.49 1.48
C ASP A 330 14.60 -0.40 1.96
N ARG A 331 14.67 -0.67 3.27
CA ARG A 331 15.65 -1.54 3.91
C ARG A 331 14.99 -2.83 4.38
N ASP A 332 15.62 -3.94 4.01
CA ASP A 332 15.18 -5.27 4.45
C ASP A 332 15.45 -5.50 5.94
N ALA A 333 14.57 -6.26 6.59
CA ALA A 333 14.67 -6.64 7.99
C ALA A 333 15.02 -8.13 8.08
N GLY A 334 16.32 -8.43 8.00
CA GLY A 334 16.79 -9.81 7.92
C GLY A 334 16.35 -10.45 6.60
N ARG A 335 15.46 -11.45 6.68
CA ARG A 335 14.90 -12.14 5.51
C ARG A 335 13.59 -11.54 4.99
N LEU A 336 12.97 -10.65 5.75
CA LEU A 336 11.74 -9.99 5.34
C LEU A 336 12.06 -8.73 4.50
N PRO A 337 11.56 -8.64 3.26
CA PRO A 337 11.71 -7.42 2.46
C PRO A 337 11.13 -6.20 3.19
N GLY A 338 11.80 -5.06 3.12
CA GLY A 338 11.37 -3.82 3.79
C GLY A 338 9.96 -3.37 3.37
N SER A 339 9.56 -3.70 2.13
CA SER A 339 8.23 -3.43 1.59
C SER A 339 7.10 -4.19 2.29
N LEU A 340 7.41 -5.28 3.01
CA LEU A 340 6.46 -6.11 3.75
C LEU A 340 6.49 -5.82 5.25
N ARG A 341 7.14 -4.74 5.68
CA ARG A 341 7.23 -4.38 7.10
C ARG A 341 5.85 -4.10 7.69
N SER A 342 5.63 -4.61 8.90
CA SER A 342 4.42 -4.38 9.70
C SER A 342 3.12 -4.80 9.01
N VAL A 343 3.16 -5.89 8.25
CA VAL A 343 1.97 -6.53 7.65
C VAL A 343 1.55 -7.74 8.48
N LYS A 344 0.25 -7.99 8.49
CA LYS A 344 -0.36 -9.18 9.11
C LYS A 344 -0.10 -10.41 8.24
N GLY A 345 -0.02 -11.61 8.84
CA GLY A 345 0.15 -12.88 8.14
C GLY A 345 -0.39 -14.08 8.91
N VAL A 346 -0.03 -15.28 8.44
CA VAL A 346 -0.35 -16.58 9.03
C VAL A 346 0.94 -17.39 9.17
N ASN A 347 1.23 -17.88 10.37
CA ASN A 347 2.44 -18.67 10.62
C ASN A 347 2.30 -20.13 10.11
N ALA A 348 3.37 -20.91 10.20
CA ALA A 348 3.38 -22.33 9.81
C ALA A 348 2.33 -23.20 10.55
N ALA A 349 1.97 -22.81 11.78
CA ALA A 349 0.94 -23.48 12.57
C ALA A 349 -0.50 -23.13 12.13
N GLY A 350 -0.68 -22.20 11.20
CA GLY A 350 -1.98 -21.72 10.74
C GLY A 350 -2.60 -20.63 11.62
N GLU A 351 -1.80 -19.99 12.48
CA GLU A 351 -2.26 -18.95 13.41
C GLU A 351 -2.02 -17.55 12.83
N GLU A 352 -2.97 -16.64 13.06
CA GLU A 352 -2.81 -15.22 12.69
C GLU A 352 -1.67 -14.58 13.50
N ILE A 353 -0.76 -13.90 12.79
CA ILE A 353 0.33 -13.14 13.39
C ILE A 353 0.34 -11.70 12.85
N ASN A 354 0.79 -10.77 13.69
CA ASN A 354 0.96 -9.37 13.30
C ASN A 354 2.07 -8.73 14.16
N PRO A 355 3.24 -8.39 13.59
CA PRO A 355 3.59 -8.48 12.17
C PRO A 355 4.15 -9.86 11.76
N VAL A 356 4.27 -10.09 10.46
CA VAL A 356 5.10 -11.18 9.89
C VAL A 356 6.59 -10.95 10.14
N ASN A 357 7.33 -12.05 10.24
CA ASN A 357 8.78 -12.12 10.36
C ASN A 357 9.44 -12.72 9.11
N PHE A 358 8.70 -13.50 8.32
CA PHE A 358 9.16 -14.15 7.09
C PHE A 358 8.18 -13.92 5.94
N GLU A 359 8.67 -13.92 4.69
CA GLU A 359 7.82 -13.65 3.51
C GLU A 359 6.69 -14.67 3.37
N TYR A 360 6.96 -15.95 3.61
CA TYR A 360 5.97 -17.02 3.45
C TYR A 360 4.74 -16.82 4.34
N GLU A 361 4.90 -16.17 5.51
CA GLU A 361 3.79 -15.95 6.44
C GLU A 361 2.75 -14.99 5.85
N LEU A 362 3.18 -14.05 5.00
CA LEU A 362 2.25 -13.22 4.22
C LEU A 362 1.53 -14.07 3.17
N CYS A 363 2.26 -14.91 2.44
CA CYS A 363 1.70 -15.75 1.38
C CYS A 363 0.65 -16.73 1.93
N PHE A 364 0.88 -17.28 3.12
CA PHE A 364 0.00 -18.25 3.77
C PHE A 364 -1.39 -17.70 4.12
N ARG A 365 -1.58 -16.37 4.20
CA ARG A 365 -2.92 -15.76 4.33
C ARG A 365 -3.92 -16.24 3.29
N CYS A 366 -3.42 -16.50 2.08
CA CYS A 366 -4.22 -16.80 0.89
C CYS A 366 -3.88 -18.16 0.28
N HIS A 367 -2.63 -18.62 0.43
CA HIS A 367 -2.12 -19.82 -0.23
C HIS A 367 -1.97 -21.02 0.72
N ALA A 368 -2.34 -20.89 1.99
CA ALA A 368 -2.34 -22.02 2.94
C ALA A 368 -3.76 -22.59 3.16
N ASP A 369 -4.33 -22.44 4.37
CA ASP A 369 -5.60 -23.08 4.75
C ASP A 369 -6.82 -22.60 3.93
N THR A 370 -6.67 -21.45 3.27
CA THR A 370 -7.69 -20.84 2.40
C THR A 370 -7.38 -21.01 0.91
N ALA A 371 -6.35 -21.81 0.59
CA ALA A 371 -5.97 -22.10 -0.78
C ALA A 371 -7.16 -22.64 -1.56
N ALA A 372 -7.42 -21.97 -2.67
CA ALA A 372 -8.46 -22.30 -3.62
C ALA A 372 -7.92 -22.02 -5.01
N GLY A 373 -8.11 -22.94 -5.94
CA GLY A 373 -7.59 -22.82 -7.29
C GLY A 373 -7.40 -24.16 -7.97
N LYS A 374 -7.18 -24.12 -9.28
CA LYS A 374 -6.83 -25.28 -10.08
C LYS A 374 -5.34 -25.54 -9.97
N THR A 375 -4.95 -26.79 -9.71
CA THR A 375 -3.55 -27.22 -9.78
C THR A 375 -3.08 -27.26 -11.24
N TYR A 376 -1.79 -26.96 -11.47
CA TYR A 376 -1.19 -27.05 -12.80
C TYR A 376 -0.76 -28.48 -13.15
N VAL A 377 -0.54 -29.32 -12.14
CA VAL A 377 -0.11 -30.72 -12.26
C VAL A 377 -1.05 -31.58 -11.41
N ASN A 378 -1.48 -32.72 -11.94
CA ASN A 378 -2.33 -33.66 -11.19
C ASN A 378 -1.45 -34.62 -10.40
N ARG A 379 -1.06 -34.21 -9.20
CA ARG A 379 -0.17 -34.97 -8.33
C ARG A 379 -0.79 -36.27 -7.81
N GLN A 380 0.04 -37.30 -7.65
CA GLN A 380 -0.31 -38.53 -6.94
C GLN A 380 -0.75 -38.23 -5.50
N PHE A 381 0.03 -37.40 -4.81
CA PHE A 381 -0.30 -36.88 -3.48
C PHE A 381 -0.75 -35.43 -3.66
N ALA A 382 -2.06 -35.23 -3.79
CA ALA A 382 -2.62 -33.90 -3.97
C ALA A 382 -2.63 -33.14 -2.63
N GLU A 383 -1.93 -32.01 -2.60
CA GLU A 383 -1.97 -31.03 -1.54
C GLU A 383 -2.04 -29.65 -2.21
N THR A 384 -2.84 -28.74 -1.66
CA THR A 384 -2.98 -27.37 -2.17
C THR A 384 -2.71 -26.33 -1.10
N ASN A 385 -2.64 -26.76 0.16
CA ASN A 385 -2.30 -25.92 1.29
C ASN A 385 -0.78 -25.77 1.36
N THR A 386 -0.27 -24.63 0.91
CA THR A 386 1.17 -24.43 0.72
C THR A 386 1.97 -24.50 2.02
N ARG A 387 1.38 -24.21 3.20
CA ARG A 387 2.08 -24.42 4.48
C ARG A 387 2.25 -25.91 4.82
N LEU A 388 1.35 -26.77 4.33
CA LEU A 388 1.50 -28.22 4.49
C LEU A 388 2.46 -28.80 3.45
N GLU A 389 2.56 -28.20 2.26
CA GLU A 389 3.56 -28.59 1.25
C GLU A 389 5.00 -28.31 1.76
N PHE A 390 5.22 -27.18 2.44
CA PHE A 390 6.53 -26.78 2.96
C PHE A 390 6.81 -27.19 4.41
N ASP A 391 5.93 -27.97 5.04
CA ASP A 391 6.08 -28.43 6.42
C ASP A 391 7.44 -29.12 6.61
N PRO A 392 8.30 -28.65 7.55
CA PRO A 392 9.58 -29.29 7.85
C PRO A 392 9.48 -30.75 8.35
N ALA A 393 8.29 -31.24 8.68
CA ALA A 393 8.03 -32.65 8.98
C ALA A 393 7.98 -33.54 7.72
N ASN A 394 7.79 -32.96 6.53
CA ASN A 394 7.73 -33.69 5.28
C ASN A 394 9.06 -34.38 4.96
N ALA A 395 8.97 -35.52 4.26
CA ALA A 395 10.13 -36.29 3.80
C ALA A 395 11.00 -35.50 2.80
N SER A 396 10.39 -34.60 2.03
CA SER A 396 11.13 -33.62 1.21
C SER A 396 10.34 -32.33 0.98
N TYR A 397 11.06 -31.22 0.85
CA TYR A 397 10.53 -29.89 0.52
C TYR A 397 11.66 -28.99 0.02
N HIS A 398 11.33 -28.01 -0.82
CA HIS A 398 12.23 -26.88 -1.07
C HIS A 398 12.29 -25.99 0.17
N PRO A 399 13.48 -25.43 0.50
CA PRO A 399 13.73 -24.86 1.81
C PRO A 399 13.12 -23.46 1.95
N VAL A 400 11.82 -23.35 2.19
CA VAL A 400 11.12 -22.06 2.42
C VAL A 400 11.03 -21.76 3.93
N GLU A 401 10.41 -22.67 4.67
CA GLU A 401 10.24 -22.53 6.13
C GLU A 401 11.52 -22.89 6.90
N ASN A 402 12.29 -23.87 6.41
CA ASN A 402 13.51 -24.35 7.05
C ASN A 402 14.50 -24.90 6.01
N ILE A 403 15.72 -25.22 6.44
CA ILE A 403 16.73 -25.91 5.64
C ILE A 403 16.15 -27.25 5.13
N GLY A 404 16.49 -27.60 3.89
CA GLY A 404 16.00 -28.81 3.24
C GLY A 404 16.56 -30.08 3.90
N LYS A 405 15.83 -31.19 3.77
CA LYS A 405 16.20 -32.48 4.39
C LYS A 405 17.43 -33.14 3.77
N ASN A 406 17.66 -32.93 2.47
CA ASN A 406 18.74 -33.59 1.75
C ASN A 406 20.04 -32.78 1.85
N PRO A 407 21.07 -33.27 2.57
CA PRO A 407 22.35 -32.58 2.67
C PRO A 407 23.18 -32.69 1.37
N ASP A 408 22.85 -33.63 0.49
CA ASP A 408 23.59 -33.94 -0.73
C ASP A 408 22.78 -33.51 -1.98
N VAL A 409 22.99 -32.27 -2.42
CA VAL A 409 22.38 -31.72 -3.65
C VAL A 409 23.49 -31.34 -4.65
N PRO A 410 24.10 -32.30 -5.37
CA PRO A 410 25.28 -32.04 -6.21
C PRO A 410 25.03 -31.09 -7.38
N SER A 411 23.78 -30.93 -7.79
CA SER A 411 23.39 -30.01 -8.86
C SER A 411 23.29 -28.56 -8.37
N LEU A 412 23.31 -28.28 -7.07
CA LEU A 412 23.09 -26.92 -6.59
C LEU A 412 24.24 -25.98 -7.00
N ILE A 413 23.91 -24.83 -7.59
CA ILE A 413 24.89 -23.83 -8.03
C ILE A 413 25.02 -22.68 -7.04
N ALA A 414 26.23 -22.11 -6.95
CA ALA A 414 26.50 -20.94 -6.13
C ALA A 414 25.58 -19.75 -6.50
N PRO A 415 25.13 -18.95 -5.52
CA PRO A 415 25.52 -18.97 -4.11
C PRO A 415 24.74 -19.96 -3.24
N TYR A 416 23.84 -20.77 -3.81
CA TYR A 416 23.03 -21.70 -3.03
C TYR A 416 23.86 -22.89 -2.52
N THR A 417 23.55 -23.31 -1.30
CA THR A 417 24.12 -24.48 -0.61
C THR A 417 22.99 -25.33 -0.04
N ALA A 418 23.26 -26.57 0.37
CA ALA A 418 22.24 -27.41 1.00
C ALA A 418 21.67 -26.81 2.31
N SER A 419 22.40 -25.88 2.94
CA SER A 419 21.98 -25.10 4.10
C SER A 419 21.23 -23.80 3.76
N SER A 420 21.09 -23.46 2.48
CA SER A 420 20.37 -22.26 2.07
C SER A 420 18.87 -22.40 2.29
N VAL A 421 18.23 -21.30 2.67
CA VAL A 421 16.77 -21.14 2.69
C VAL A 421 16.40 -20.10 1.63
N MET A 422 15.22 -20.22 1.05
CA MET A 422 14.72 -19.39 -0.02
C MET A 422 13.38 -18.75 0.34
N GLU A 423 13.05 -17.67 -0.36
CA GLU A 423 11.76 -16.99 -0.22
C GLU A 423 10.80 -17.45 -1.34
N CYS A 424 9.48 -17.32 -1.14
CA CYS A 424 8.48 -17.65 -2.17
C CYS A 424 8.75 -16.87 -3.47
N THR A 425 9.19 -15.62 -3.35
CA THR A 425 9.55 -14.75 -4.47
C THR A 425 10.88 -15.10 -5.15
N SER A 426 11.57 -16.16 -4.70
CA SER A 426 12.68 -16.76 -5.45
C SER A 426 12.19 -17.49 -6.70
N CYS A 427 10.92 -17.91 -6.72
CA CYS A 427 10.27 -18.57 -7.86
C CYS A 427 9.09 -17.75 -8.39
N HIS A 428 8.26 -17.22 -7.49
CA HIS A 428 7.06 -16.45 -7.83
C HIS A 428 7.35 -14.94 -7.81
N ASN A 429 7.78 -14.41 -8.95
CA ASN A 429 8.20 -13.01 -9.04
C ASN A 429 7.92 -12.44 -10.43
N ASN A 430 8.09 -11.13 -10.54
CA ASN A 430 8.14 -10.44 -11.81
C ASN A 430 9.29 -10.97 -12.69
N ASN A 431 8.95 -11.44 -13.89
CA ASN A 431 9.93 -11.89 -14.89
C ASN A 431 10.85 -10.78 -15.44
N ALA A 432 10.56 -9.51 -15.14
CA ALA A 432 11.40 -8.35 -15.41
C ALA A 432 12.08 -7.78 -14.14
N GLY A 433 11.91 -8.45 -12.98
CA GLY A 433 12.45 -8.04 -11.70
C GLY A 433 13.98 -8.23 -11.56
N PRO A 434 14.55 -7.79 -10.42
CA PRO A 434 16.00 -7.79 -10.20
C PRO A 434 16.61 -9.20 -10.16
N ASN A 435 15.84 -10.24 -9.83
CA ASN A 435 16.30 -11.65 -9.82
C ASN A 435 16.78 -12.18 -11.19
N ARG A 436 16.49 -11.44 -12.27
CA ARG A 436 17.00 -11.71 -13.63
C ARG A 436 17.89 -10.58 -14.15
N SER A 437 18.48 -9.80 -13.25
CA SER A 437 19.19 -8.55 -13.58
C SER A 437 18.31 -7.53 -14.32
N GLY A 438 16.99 -7.63 -14.14
CA GLY A 438 16.01 -6.73 -14.74
C GLY A 438 15.82 -5.45 -13.92
N THR A 439 15.24 -4.44 -14.56
CA THR A 439 14.98 -3.13 -13.93
C THR A 439 13.55 -2.98 -13.41
N GLY A 440 12.69 -3.98 -13.60
CA GLY A 440 11.32 -4.00 -13.10
C GLY A 440 11.24 -4.03 -11.57
N PRO A 441 10.04 -3.85 -11.00
CA PRO A 441 9.83 -4.02 -9.57
C PRO A 441 10.05 -5.47 -9.13
N ASN A 442 10.51 -5.63 -7.89
CA ASN A 442 10.57 -6.92 -7.21
C ASN A 442 9.19 -7.27 -6.63
N GLY A 443 8.84 -8.55 -6.57
CA GLY A 443 7.60 -9.07 -5.98
C GLY A 443 6.63 -9.64 -7.01
N PRO A 444 5.63 -10.43 -6.56
CA PRO A 444 4.73 -11.22 -7.40
C PRO A 444 3.58 -10.39 -7.99
N HIS A 445 3.88 -9.21 -8.55
CA HIS A 445 2.86 -8.33 -9.13
C HIS A 445 2.31 -8.87 -10.44
N GLY A 446 3.19 -9.35 -11.32
CA GLY A 446 2.85 -9.83 -12.64
C GLY A 446 4.01 -10.51 -13.36
N SER A 447 3.71 -11.55 -14.13
CA SER A 447 4.65 -12.27 -14.96
C SER A 447 4.02 -12.71 -16.28
N VAL A 448 4.84 -12.81 -17.33
CA VAL A 448 4.47 -13.47 -18.58
C VAL A 448 4.46 -15.00 -18.46
N TYR A 449 5.05 -15.55 -17.40
CA TYR A 449 5.10 -16.98 -17.12
C TYR A 449 4.13 -17.33 -15.99
N ALA A 450 3.17 -18.20 -16.26
CA ALA A 450 2.18 -18.61 -15.26
C ALA A 450 2.63 -19.83 -14.44
N PRO A 451 2.26 -19.94 -13.15
CA PRO A 451 1.61 -18.91 -12.32
C PRO A 451 2.63 -17.97 -11.67
N LEU A 452 2.69 -16.73 -12.14
CA LEU A 452 3.54 -15.67 -11.57
C LEU A 452 5.02 -16.05 -11.45
N LEU A 453 5.56 -16.86 -12.35
CA LEU A 453 6.93 -17.35 -12.28
C LEU A 453 7.92 -16.33 -12.82
N GLU A 454 9.08 -16.18 -12.18
CA GLU A 454 10.11 -15.23 -12.65
C GLU A 454 10.82 -15.70 -13.94
N ARG A 455 10.72 -16.99 -14.25
CA ARG A 455 11.34 -17.64 -15.40
C ARG A 455 10.38 -18.69 -15.98
N GLN A 456 10.63 -19.07 -17.22
CA GLN A 456 9.85 -20.08 -17.91
C GLN A 456 9.95 -21.43 -17.17
N MET A 457 8.79 -22.06 -16.99
CA MET A 457 8.65 -23.46 -16.64
C MET A 457 7.64 -24.10 -17.60
N SER A 458 8.07 -25.14 -18.31
CA SER A 458 7.18 -25.92 -19.17
C SER A 458 6.35 -26.91 -18.33
N TRP A 459 5.03 -26.78 -18.41
CA TRP A 459 4.07 -27.63 -17.70
C TRP A 459 3.74 -28.93 -18.43
N SER A 460 3.98 -28.98 -19.74
CA SER A 460 3.61 -30.12 -20.58
C SER A 460 4.72 -31.15 -20.68
N ASP A 461 4.33 -32.41 -20.61
CA ASP A 461 5.18 -33.56 -20.90
C ASP A 461 5.40 -33.75 -22.40
N GLY A 462 6.46 -34.46 -22.79
CA GLY A 462 6.81 -34.74 -24.19
C GLY A 462 7.50 -33.59 -24.94
N LEU A 463 7.68 -32.43 -24.29
CA LEU A 463 8.47 -31.32 -24.84
C LEU A 463 9.97 -31.63 -24.74
N SER A 464 10.71 -31.30 -25.79
CA SER A 464 12.17 -31.42 -25.75
C SER A 464 12.75 -30.53 -24.65
N GLU A 465 13.61 -31.12 -23.83
CA GLU A 465 14.35 -30.39 -22.81
C GLU A 465 15.23 -29.30 -23.45
N SER A 466 15.22 -28.11 -22.85
CA SER A 466 16.14 -27.03 -23.19
C SER A 466 16.41 -26.14 -21.97
N PRO A 467 17.54 -25.39 -21.97
CA PRO A 467 17.81 -24.38 -20.95
C PRO A 467 16.68 -23.36 -20.76
N ALA A 468 15.92 -23.07 -21.83
CA ALA A 468 14.80 -22.14 -21.79
C ALA A 468 13.53 -22.77 -21.20
N SER A 469 13.23 -24.03 -21.57
CA SER A 469 12.02 -24.75 -21.14
C SER A 469 11.92 -24.92 -19.62
N TYR A 470 13.07 -25.11 -18.95
CA TYR A 470 13.17 -25.32 -17.50
C TYR A 470 14.07 -24.28 -16.84
N ALA A 471 14.08 -23.05 -17.39
CA ALA A 471 14.91 -21.95 -16.91
C ALA A 471 14.70 -21.62 -15.43
N LEU A 472 13.52 -21.92 -14.88
CA LEU A 472 13.25 -21.79 -13.45
C LEU A 472 14.09 -22.77 -12.61
N CYS A 473 14.09 -24.06 -12.95
CA CYS A 473 14.87 -25.08 -12.24
C CYS A 473 16.37 -24.81 -12.38
N TYR A 474 16.81 -24.45 -13.59
CA TYR A 474 18.21 -24.16 -13.89
C TYR A 474 18.73 -22.86 -13.28
N LYS A 475 17.89 -22.08 -12.61
CA LYS A 475 18.33 -20.97 -11.74
C LYS A 475 19.19 -21.47 -10.58
N CYS A 476 18.87 -22.64 -10.03
CA CYS A 476 19.49 -23.18 -8.84
C CYS A 476 20.20 -24.51 -9.11
N HIS A 477 19.78 -25.25 -10.13
CA HIS A 477 20.36 -26.54 -10.46
C HIS A 477 21.19 -26.50 -11.75
N ASP A 478 22.42 -26.98 -11.68
CA ASP A 478 23.33 -27.15 -12.79
C ASP A 478 22.75 -28.18 -13.77
N ARG A 479 22.43 -27.69 -14.96
CA ARG A 479 21.84 -28.48 -16.03
C ARG A 479 22.73 -29.67 -16.41
N ASN A 480 24.04 -29.50 -16.46
CA ASN A 480 24.94 -30.57 -16.88
C ASN A 480 25.00 -31.67 -15.81
N ASN A 481 25.07 -31.32 -14.53
CA ASN A 481 25.02 -32.27 -13.42
C ASN A 481 23.74 -33.12 -13.46
N LEU A 482 22.59 -32.46 -13.71
CA LEU A 482 21.31 -33.15 -13.85
C LEU A 482 21.30 -34.10 -15.05
N LEU A 483 21.83 -33.69 -16.21
CA LEU A 483 21.76 -34.46 -17.45
C LEU A 483 22.92 -35.44 -17.66
N ASP A 484 23.95 -35.41 -16.82
CA ASP A 484 25.10 -36.32 -16.84
C ASP A 484 24.93 -37.50 -15.88
N ASP A 485 23.71 -37.74 -15.37
CA ASP A 485 23.38 -38.84 -14.45
C ASP A 485 24.20 -38.85 -13.14
N ARG A 486 24.74 -37.69 -12.74
CA ARG A 486 25.64 -37.60 -11.56
C ARG A 486 24.93 -37.79 -10.23
N SER A 487 23.65 -37.41 -10.17
CA SER A 487 22.82 -37.48 -8.96
C SER A 487 21.82 -38.64 -8.99
N PHE A 488 21.46 -39.13 -10.17
CA PHE A 488 20.53 -40.24 -10.37
C PHE A 488 20.81 -40.90 -11.73
N PRO A 489 21.08 -42.22 -11.78
CA PRO A 489 21.35 -42.89 -13.05
C PRO A 489 20.17 -42.84 -14.03
N SER A 490 20.46 -42.74 -15.33
CA SER A 490 19.47 -42.65 -16.41
C SER A 490 18.56 -41.41 -16.40
N HIS A 491 18.91 -40.35 -15.66
CA HIS A 491 18.14 -39.10 -15.67
C HIS A 491 18.13 -38.46 -17.06
N LYS A 492 19.27 -38.46 -17.77
CA LYS A 492 19.38 -38.02 -19.18
C LYS A 492 18.37 -38.72 -20.07
N LYS A 493 18.26 -40.04 -19.92
CA LYS A 493 17.37 -40.88 -20.71
C LYS A 493 15.91 -40.49 -20.48
N HIS A 494 15.50 -40.25 -19.23
CA HIS A 494 14.14 -39.81 -18.97
C HIS A 494 13.87 -38.41 -19.54
N VAL A 495 14.75 -37.45 -19.25
CA VAL A 495 14.47 -36.04 -19.56
C VAL A 495 14.71 -35.70 -21.04
N GLN A 496 15.76 -36.23 -21.68
CA GLN A 496 16.09 -35.88 -23.07
C GLN A 496 15.56 -36.90 -24.09
N GLU A 497 15.74 -38.20 -23.83
CA GLU A 497 15.38 -39.24 -24.81
C GLU A 497 13.88 -39.54 -24.76
N ALA A 498 13.33 -39.76 -23.56
CA ALA A 498 11.91 -39.99 -23.35
C ALA A 498 11.08 -38.69 -23.28
N LYS A 499 11.75 -37.53 -23.18
CA LYS A 499 11.13 -36.19 -23.08
C LYS A 499 10.17 -36.05 -21.90
N ALA A 500 10.47 -36.75 -20.81
CA ALA A 500 9.72 -36.61 -19.57
C ALA A 500 9.96 -35.21 -18.98
N SER A 501 8.88 -34.51 -18.62
CA SER A 501 8.96 -33.24 -17.92
C SER A 501 9.59 -33.42 -16.53
N CYS A 502 10.32 -32.42 -16.03
CA CYS A 502 10.77 -32.41 -14.63
C CYS A 502 9.58 -32.56 -13.67
N LEU A 503 8.42 -31.99 -14.03
CA LEU A 503 7.19 -32.05 -13.25
C LEU A 503 6.48 -33.40 -13.34
N ALA A 504 6.82 -34.27 -14.29
CA ALA A 504 6.27 -35.62 -14.34
C ALA A 504 6.67 -36.43 -13.09
N CYS A 505 7.83 -36.11 -12.50
CA CYS A 505 8.36 -36.77 -11.31
C CYS A 505 8.42 -35.86 -10.09
N HIS A 506 8.82 -34.60 -10.23
CA HIS A 506 9.15 -33.74 -9.10
C HIS A 506 8.07 -32.70 -8.78
N ASP A 507 7.75 -32.60 -7.49
CA ASP A 507 7.00 -31.49 -6.91
C ASP A 507 7.91 -30.31 -6.61
N PRO A 508 7.63 -29.09 -7.11
CA PRO A 508 8.44 -27.93 -6.78
C PRO A 508 8.22 -27.40 -5.36
N HIS A 509 7.27 -27.90 -4.57
CA HIS A 509 7.05 -27.45 -3.19
C HIS A 509 7.56 -28.48 -2.18
N GLY A 510 6.80 -29.53 -1.92
CA GLY A 510 7.19 -30.58 -0.99
C GLY A 510 6.22 -31.74 -0.96
N VAL A 511 6.67 -32.84 -0.37
CA VAL A 511 5.95 -34.11 -0.36
C VAL A 511 6.12 -34.77 1.00
N LYS A 512 4.99 -35.08 1.63
CA LYS A 512 4.94 -35.61 2.99
C LYS A 512 5.73 -36.92 3.16
N ASP A 513 5.49 -37.88 2.28
CA ASP A 513 5.89 -39.28 2.51
C ASP A 513 6.98 -39.78 1.55
N THR A 514 7.48 -38.95 0.63
CA THR A 514 8.52 -39.35 -0.34
C THR A 514 9.72 -38.39 -0.32
N THR A 515 10.92 -38.96 -0.50
CA THR A 515 12.16 -38.17 -0.58
C THR A 515 12.35 -37.59 -1.98
N HIS A 516 13.31 -36.67 -2.11
CA HIS A 516 13.72 -36.06 -3.39
C HIS A 516 12.61 -35.38 -4.19
N LEU A 517 11.58 -34.88 -3.49
CA LEU A 517 10.42 -34.21 -4.07
C LEU A 517 9.63 -35.08 -5.04
N ILE A 518 9.69 -36.42 -4.93
CA ILE A 518 9.05 -37.29 -5.90
C ILE A 518 7.54 -37.37 -5.65
N ASN A 519 6.75 -36.74 -6.52
CA ASN A 519 5.29 -36.77 -6.53
C ASN A 519 4.81 -36.79 -7.98
N PHE A 520 4.45 -37.97 -8.48
CA PHE A 520 4.24 -38.16 -9.90
C PHE A 520 3.03 -37.38 -10.44
N ASP A 521 3.15 -36.88 -11.67
CA ASP A 521 1.99 -36.41 -12.44
C ASP A 521 1.19 -37.61 -12.92
N SER A 522 0.00 -37.80 -12.35
CA SER A 522 -0.91 -38.90 -12.65
C SER A 522 -1.47 -38.89 -14.07
N THR A 523 -1.29 -37.80 -14.84
CA THR A 523 -1.64 -37.77 -16.27
C THR A 523 -0.56 -38.37 -17.17
N VAL A 524 0.67 -38.48 -16.67
CA VAL A 524 1.85 -38.97 -17.40
C VAL A 524 2.29 -40.34 -16.87
N VAL A 525 2.31 -40.46 -15.55
CA VAL A 525 2.78 -41.63 -14.81
C VAL A 525 1.61 -42.37 -14.20
N THR A 526 1.53 -43.66 -14.46
CA THR A 526 0.44 -44.53 -14.00
C THR A 526 0.98 -45.67 -13.15
N PRO A 527 0.14 -46.38 -12.39
CA PRO A 527 0.56 -47.61 -11.73
C PRO A 527 1.16 -48.61 -12.72
N ASN A 528 2.16 -49.36 -12.27
CA ASN A 528 2.78 -50.43 -13.05
C ASN A 528 1.81 -51.61 -13.29
N ALA A 529 2.26 -52.63 -14.01
CA ALA A 529 1.44 -53.80 -14.38
C ALA A 529 0.84 -54.57 -13.18
N VAL A 530 1.39 -54.41 -11.97
CA VAL A 530 0.88 -55.02 -10.73
C VAL A 530 0.11 -54.02 -9.85
N GLY A 531 -0.23 -52.84 -10.39
CA GLY A 531 -1.04 -51.83 -9.71
C GLY A 531 -0.27 -50.96 -8.70
N ARG A 532 1.06 -50.96 -8.73
CA ARG A 532 1.90 -50.19 -7.80
C ARG A 532 2.41 -48.90 -8.44
N LEU A 533 2.26 -47.78 -7.71
CA LEU A 533 2.81 -46.47 -8.05
C LEU A 533 3.60 -45.89 -6.86
N SER A 534 4.92 -46.02 -6.87
CA SER A 534 5.78 -45.53 -5.78
C SER A 534 7.25 -45.40 -6.19
N PHE A 535 7.96 -44.48 -5.55
CA PHE A 535 9.41 -44.44 -5.51
C PHE A 535 9.92 -44.96 -4.16
N GLU A 536 10.99 -45.74 -4.17
CA GLU A 536 11.71 -46.15 -2.97
C GLU A 536 13.14 -45.62 -3.02
N ASP A 537 13.51 -44.89 -1.97
CA ASP A 537 14.85 -44.40 -1.73
C ASP A 537 15.74 -45.52 -1.15
N LEU A 538 16.84 -45.83 -1.84
CA LEU A 538 17.80 -46.85 -1.43
C LEU A 538 19.11 -46.22 -0.92
N GLY A 539 19.09 -44.92 -0.63
CA GLY A 539 20.21 -44.13 -0.16
C GLY A 539 20.91 -43.35 -1.26
N ARG A 540 22.12 -42.88 -0.97
CA ARG A 540 22.86 -41.93 -1.81
C ARG A 540 22.93 -42.36 -3.28
N PHE A 541 22.27 -41.56 -4.13
CA PHE A 541 22.19 -41.73 -5.60
C PHE A 541 21.63 -43.08 -6.06
N LYS A 542 20.79 -43.72 -5.23
CA LYS A 542 20.18 -45.03 -5.52
C LYS A 542 18.71 -45.01 -5.19
N GLY A 543 17.89 -45.50 -6.11
CA GLY A 543 16.46 -45.63 -5.87
C GLY A 543 15.82 -46.66 -6.79
N ARG A 544 14.56 -47.00 -6.53
CA ARG A 544 13.79 -47.84 -7.44
C ARG A 544 12.36 -47.36 -7.61
N CYS A 545 11.88 -47.42 -8.85
CA CYS A 545 10.54 -47.01 -9.22
C CYS A 545 9.64 -48.22 -9.47
N TYR A 546 8.41 -48.12 -8.97
CA TYR A 546 7.28 -48.97 -9.33
C TYR A 546 6.26 -48.07 -10.02
N LEU A 547 6.26 -48.05 -11.35
CA LEU A 547 5.39 -47.19 -12.16
C LEU A 547 5.34 -47.65 -13.62
N SER A 548 4.38 -47.14 -14.39
CA SER A 548 4.36 -47.19 -15.85
C SER A 548 4.43 -45.76 -16.39
N CYS A 549 5.36 -45.50 -17.31
CA CYS A 549 5.56 -44.18 -17.92
C CYS A 549 6.07 -44.33 -19.36
N HIS A 550 5.51 -43.57 -20.30
CA HIS A 550 5.80 -43.65 -21.74
C HIS A 550 5.81 -45.09 -22.32
N GLY A 551 4.85 -45.92 -21.88
CA GLY A 551 4.72 -47.31 -22.32
C GLY A 551 5.83 -48.25 -21.79
N LYS A 552 6.59 -47.82 -20.77
CA LYS A 552 7.60 -48.65 -20.08
C LYS A 552 7.16 -48.96 -18.66
N ASP A 553 7.02 -50.25 -18.37
CA ASP A 553 6.74 -50.77 -17.04
C ASP A 553 8.02 -50.84 -16.19
N HIS A 554 7.96 -50.33 -14.96
CA HIS A 554 9.02 -50.33 -13.97
C HIS A 554 8.53 -51.17 -12.78
N ASN A 555 9.06 -52.39 -12.61
CA ASN A 555 8.52 -53.32 -11.60
C ASN A 555 9.56 -54.31 -10.99
N PRO A 556 10.38 -53.86 -10.02
CA PRO A 556 10.91 -52.51 -9.94
C PRO A 556 11.99 -52.32 -11.00
N LYS A 557 12.21 -51.06 -11.37
CA LYS A 557 13.46 -50.68 -12.04
C LYS A 557 14.31 -49.89 -11.06
N SER A 558 15.54 -50.37 -10.83
CA SER A 558 16.50 -49.72 -9.95
C SER A 558 17.41 -48.82 -10.75
N TYR A 559 17.83 -47.73 -10.12
CA TYR A 559 18.68 -46.69 -10.67
C TYR A 559 19.81 -46.42 -9.70
#